data_AF-A0A482VUN3-F1
#
_entry.id   AF-A0A482VUN3-F1
#
_cell.length_a   1.000
_cell.length_b   1.000
_cell.length_c   1.000
_cell.angle_alpha   90.00
_cell.angle_beta   90.00
_cell.angle_gamma   90.00
#
_symmetry.space_group_name_H-M   'P 1'
#
loop_
_entity.id
_entity.type
_entity.pdbx_description
1 polymer ?
#
loop_
_entity_poly.entity_id
_entity_poly.type
_entity_poly.pdbx_seq_one_letter_code
_entity_poly.pdbx_strand_id
1 'polypeptide(L)'
;PPVPTEKWSGVYNATADGPVCPQPTNDPVSEDCLMLNVYTTKLPAGGNNPKRPEFGIDPILIWKPVIEEDFGQERFLHDHPVRLIENGMSNATLLKKLNDNFEKYAPISFLYERGTEKSKQVSRAVRKFYFGDEPLSNASLKGLAKLYADTIGFQVDRAVELLSEKCSKPVYYYEFTYQGRYSHNYLPGTTTPLGVVHHDDLIYSFYISPLFPFFNESYPEAEMVETLTSIWTNFARTG
;
A
#
# COMPACT_ATOMS: atom_id res chain seq x y z
N PRO A 1 -18.27 4.79 21.08
CA PRO A 1 -17.01 4.31 21.69
C PRO A 1 -16.80 2.87 21.23
N PRO A 2 -15.57 2.45 20.88
CA PRO A 2 -15.32 1.06 20.50
C PRO A 2 -15.72 0.14 21.65
N VAL A 3 -16.58 -0.83 21.34
CA VAL A 3 -17.02 -1.85 22.29
C VAL A 3 -16.10 -3.06 22.10
N PRO A 4 -15.49 -3.62 23.18
CA PRO A 4 -14.70 -4.84 23.05
C PRO A 4 -15.55 -5.95 22.44
N THR A 5 -15.06 -6.57 21.36
CA THR A 5 -15.68 -7.77 20.81
C THR A 5 -15.50 -8.92 21.81
N GLU A 6 -16.57 -9.68 22.03
CA GLU A 6 -16.48 -10.87 22.85
C GLU A 6 -15.57 -11.90 22.17
N LYS A 7 -14.74 -12.59 22.96
CA LYS A 7 -13.96 -13.71 22.44
C LYS A 7 -14.94 -14.76 21.92
N TRP A 8 -14.79 -15.21 20.69
CA TRP A 8 -15.56 -16.35 20.22
C TRP A 8 -15.17 -17.59 21.03
N SER A 9 -16.11 -18.50 21.23
CA SER A 9 -15.86 -19.80 21.85
C SER A 9 -16.04 -20.91 20.81
N GLY A 10 -15.14 -21.89 20.81
CA GLY A 10 -15.16 -22.99 19.84
C GLY A 10 -14.56 -22.62 18.48
N VAL A 11 -15.10 -23.20 17.41
CA VAL A 11 -14.64 -23.00 16.03
C VAL A 11 -15.41 -21.86 15.39
N TYR A 12 -14.71 -20.79 15.01
CA TYR A 12 -15.31 -19.67 14.28
C TYR A 12 -15.58 -20.07 12.83
N ASN A 13 -16.81 -19.89 12.37
CA ASN A 13 -17.19 -20.21 10.99
C ASN A 13 -16.75 -19.09 10.03
N ALA A 14 -15.51 -19.15 9.56
CA ALA A 14 -14.92 -18.19 8.61
C ALA A 14 -15.21 -18.53 7.13
N THR A 15 -16.30 -19.23 6.81
CA THR A 15 -16.62 -19.59 5.41
C THR A 15 -17.27 -18.46 4.62
N ALA A 16 -17.67 -17.37 5.27
CA ALA A 16 -18.24 -16.18 4.65
C ALA A 16 -17.33 -14.98 4.92
N ASP A 17 -17.24 -14.07 3.96
CA ASP A 17 -16.47 -12.84 4.10
C ASP A 17 -17.09 -11.92 5.16
N GLY A 18 -16.22 -11.19 5.87
CA GLY A 18 -16.62 -10.18 6.83
C GLY A 18 -17.27 -8.97 6.16
N PRO A 19 -17.99 -8.14 6.93
CA PRO A 19 -18.59 -6.93 6.39
C PRO A 19 -17.53 -5.91 5.96
N VAL A 20 -17.89 -5.07 5.00
CA VAL A 20 -17.01 -4.04 4.45
C VAL A 20 -16.71 -2.95 5.50
N CYS A 21 -15.47 -2.47 5.56
CA CYS A 21 -15.12 -1.37 6.47
C CYS A 21 -15.79 -0.05 6.10
N PRO A 22 -15.96 0.89 7.05
CA PRO A 22 -16.59 2.18 6.77
C PRO A 22 -15.79 2.92 5.70
N GLN A 23 -16.33 2.91 4.49
CA GLN A 23 -15.80 3.58 3.31
C GLN A 23 -16.98 4.16 2.53
N PRO A 24 -16.77 5.20 1.70
CA PRO A 24 -17.84 5.82 0.93
C PRO A 24 -18.29 4.90 -0.23
N THR A 25 -18.98 3.81 0.11
CA THR A 25 -19.62 2.86 -0.79
C THR A 25 -21.15 2.85 -0.53
N ASN A 26 -21.90 2.36 -1.51
CA ASN A 26 -23.33 2.05 -1.34
C ASN A 26 -23.56 0.69 -0.66
N ASP A 27 -22.50 -0.11 -0.45
CA ASP A 27 -22.59 -1.40 0.21
C ASP A 27 -22.77 -1.26 1.73
N PRO A 28 -23.42 -2.23 2.40
CA PRO A 28 -23.49 -2.25 3.85
C PRO A 28 -22.10 -2.28 4.48
N VAL A 29 -21.78 -1.27 5.28
CA VAL A 29 -20.52 -1.15 6.03
C VAL A 29 -20.72 -1.45 7.52
N SER A 30 -19.67 -1.93 8.19
CA SER A 30 -19.64 -2.19 9.64
C SER A 30 -18.38 -1.61 10.25
N GLU A 31 -18.44 -1.14 11.50
CA GLU A 31 -17.21 -0.83 12.27
C GLU A 31 -16.48 -2.12 12.73
N ASP A 32 -17.19 -3.25 12.77
CA ASP A 32 -16.64 -4.58 13.03
C ASP A 32 -16.29 -5.29 11.71
N CYS A 33 -15.37 -4.67 10.97
CA CYS A 33 -15.01 -5.05 9.59
C CYS A 33 -13.58 -5.55 9.44
N LEU A 34 -12.76 -5.47 10.50
CA LEU A 34 -11.36 -5.89 10.46
C LEU A 34 -11.27 -7.41 10.62
N MET A 35 -11.78 -8.11 9.62
CA MET A 35 -11.84 -9.55 9.55
C MET A 35 -10.75 -10.05 8.61
N LEU A 36 -9.72 -10.69 9.16
CA LEU A 36 -8.68 -11.35 8.36
C LEU A 36 -9.05 -12.81 8.18
N ASN A 37 -9.48 -13.19 6.98
CA ASN A 37 -9.69 -14.59 6.64
C ASN A 37 -8.34 -15.29 6.44
N VAL A 38 -7.92 -16.08 7.43
CA VAL A 38 -6.66 -16.84 7.41
C VAL A 38 -6.93 -18.26 6.92
N TYR A 39 -6.46 -18.59 5.72
CA TYR A 39 -6.66 -19.90 5.11
C TYR A 39 -5.42 -20.77 5.27
N THR A 40 -5.58 -21.97 5.83
CA THR A 40 -4.52 -23.00 5.89
C THR A 40 -4.66 -23.99 4.74
N THR A 41 -3.54 -24.44 4.18
CA THR A 41 -3.50 -25.47 3.12
C THR A 41 -3.79 -26.88 3.64
N LYS A 42 -3.85 -27.09 4.96
CA LYS A 42 -4.10 -28.39 5.59
C LYS A 42 -5.20 -28.28 6.64
N LEU A 43 -6.40 -28.77 6.31
CA LEU A 43 -7.35 -29.21 7.32
C LEU A 43 -6.92 -30.59 7.85
N PRO A 44 -7.22 -30.94 9.12
CA PRO A 44 -7.01 -32.29 9.60
C PRO A 44 -8.00 -33.23 8.88
N ALA A 45 -7.47 -33.97 7.91
CA ALA A 45 -8.10 -35.02 7.10
C ALA A 45 -9.18 -34.58 6.09
N GLY A 46 -8.94 -34.91 4.81
CA GLY A 46 -9.99 -34.95 3.78
C GLY A 46 -9.61 -34.34 2.44
N GLY A 47 -8.74 -35.01 1.68
CA GLY A 47 -8.73 -35.18 0.21
C GLY A 47 -8.85 -34.01 -0.77
N ASN A 48 -9.20 -32.79 -0.36
CA ASN A 48 -9.42 -31.65 -1.24
C ASN A 48 -8.51 -30.50 -0.80
N ASN A 49 -7.58 -30.10 -1.66
CA ASN A 49 -6.83 -28.87 -1.46
C ASN A 49 -7.82 -27.70 -1.46
N PRO A 50 -7.91 -26.89 -0.39
CA PRO A 50 -8.76 -25.70 -0.41
C PRO A 50 -8.26 -24.74 -1.48
N LYS A 51 -9.17 -24.18 -2.27
CA LYS A 51 -8.86 -23.05 -3.17
C LYS A 51 -8.43 -21.88 -2.28
N ARG A 52 -7.21 -21.37 -2.48
CA ARG A 52 -6.76 -20.13 -1.84
C ARG A 52 -7.68 -18.98 -2.30
N PRO A 53 -7.97 -17.99 -1.44
CA PRO A 53 -8.74 -16.82 -1.86
C PRO A 53 -8.01 -16.16 -3.05
N GLU A 54 -8.73 -16.03 -4.16
CA GLU A 54 -8.33 -15.15 -5.24
C GLU A 54 -8.70 -13.74 -4.81
N PHE A 55 -7.72 -12.84 -4.74
CA PHE A 55 -7.99 -11.44 -4.45
C PHE A 55 -8.78 -10.85 -5.63
N GLY A 56 -10.09 -10.68 -5.41
CA GLY A 56 -10.99 -9.97 -6.32
C GLY A 56 -10.70 -8.47 -6.35
N ILE A 57 -11.14 -7.82 -7.42
CA ILE A 57 -10.78 -6.44 -7.81
C ILE A 57 -11.12 -5.45 -6.69
N ASP A 58 -10.08 -4.93 -6.04
CA ASP A 58 -10.14 -3.84 -5.05
C ASP A 58 -10.84 -2.60 -5.63
N PRO A 59 -11.80 -1.94 -4.92
CA PRO A 59 -12.43 -0.71 -5.40
C PRO A 59 -11.48 0.47 -5.61
N ILE A 60 -10.24 0.43 -5.10
CA ILE A 60 -9.17 1.39 -5.46
C ILE A 60 -8.73 1.20 -6.91
N LEU A 61 -8.83 0.00 -7.48
CA LEU A 61 -8.53 -0.30 -8.89
C LEU A 61 -9.65 0.12 -9.86
N ILE A 62 -10.82 0.59 -9.38
CA ILE A 62 -11.87 1.15 -10.25
C ILE A 62 -11.43 2.51 -10.80
N TRP A 63 -10.54 3.21 -10.09
CA TRP A 63 -9.93 4.45 -10.52
C TRP A 63 -8.52 4.21 -11.06
N LYS A 64 -8.39 3.27 -12.01
CA LYS A 64 -7.17 3.21 -12.82
C LYS A 64 -7.08 4.49 -13.63
N PRO A 65 -5.94 5.20 -13.60
CA PRO A 65 -5.73 6.32 -14.49
C PRO A 65 -5.95 5.86 -15.94
N VAL A 66 -6.87 6.52 -16.64
CA VAL A 66 -7.23 6.17 -18.01
C VAL A 66 -6.21 6.80 -18.94
N ILE A 67 -5.56 5.97 -19.75
CA ILE A 67 -4.68 6.47 -20.82
C ILE A 67 -5.57 7.21 -21.83
N GLU A 68 -5.34 8.50 -21.99
CA GLU A 68 -6.11 9.37 -22.87
C GLU A 68 -5.73 9.08 -24.33
N GLU A 69 -6.72 8.63 -25.11
CA GLU A 69 -6.65 8.49 -26.56
C GLU A 69 -6.44 9.86 -27.23
N ASP A 70 -5.73 9.89 -28.36
CA ASP A 70 -5.42 11.14 -29.06
C ASP A 70 -6.54 11.53 -30.04
N PHE A 71 -7.25 12.61 -29.73
CA PHE A 71 -8.24 13.24 -30.60
C PHE A 71 -7.85 14.69 -30.97
N GLY A 72 -6.58 15.08 -30.79
CA GLY A 72 -6.08 16.43 -31.01
C GLY A 72 -6.15 17.38 -29.80
N GLN A 73 -6.44 16.85 -28.61
CA GLN A 73 -6.48 17.60 -27.33
C GLN A 73 -5.16 17.52 -26.53
N GLU A 74 -4.97 18.44 -25.58
CA GLU A 74 -3.90 18.31 -24.57
C GLU A 74 -4.17 17.07 -23.72
N ARG A 75 -3.18 16.16 -23.62
CA ARG A 75 -3.28 14.93 -22.84
C ARG A 75 -2.52 15.00 -21.53
N PHE A 76 -3.20 14.80 -20.41
CA PHE A 76 -2.65 14.67 -19.07
C PHE A 76 -2.01 13.30 -18.83
N LEU A 77 -2.66 12.21 -19.24
CA LEU A 77 -2.17 10.83 -19.04
C LEU A 77 -2.11 10.06 -20.36
N HIS A 78 -1.04 10.22 -21.14
CA HIS A 78 -0.92 9.63 -22.48
C HIS A 78 -0.22 8.26 -22.51
N ASP A 79 0.23 7.74 -21.37
CA ASP A 79 0.80 6.40 -21.23
C ASP A 79 0.49 5.86 -19.82
N HIS A 80 0.79 4.59 -19.58
CA HIS A 80 0.57 3.95 -18.29
C HIS A 80 1.26 4.76 -17.16
N PRO A 81 0.61 5.04 -16.03
CA PRO A 81 1.16 5.88 -14.95
C PRO A 81 2.54 5.43 -14.48
N VAL A 82 2.74 4.11 -14.38
CA VAL A 82 4.04 3.53 -14.03
C VAL A 82 5.08 3.87 -15.09
N ARG A 83 4.77 3.78 -16.39
CA ARG A 83 5.68 4.21 -17.48
C ARG A 83 5.89 5.72 -17.51
N LEU A 84 4.87 6.52 -17.21
CA LEU A 84 5.00 7.99 -17.11
C LEU A 84 5.81 8.44 -15.89
N ILE A 85 5.85 7.63 -14.83
CA ILE A 85 6.69 7.86 -13.65
C ILE A 85 8.12 7.34 -13.93
N GLU A 86 8.24 6.18 -14.58
CA GLU A 86 9.49 5.49 -14.94
C GLU A 86 10.28 6.18 -16.05
N ASN A 87 9.61 6.73 -17.07
CA ASN A 87 10.23 7.54 -18.12
C ASN A 87 10.62 8.95 -17.61
N GLY A 88 10.58 9.19 -16.29
CA GLY A 88 10.56 10.52 -15.68
C GLY A 88 9.20 11.17 -15.94
N MET A 89 8.73 12.16 -15.20
CA MET A 89 9.16 13.57 -15.35
C MET A 89 9.64 14.05 -16.76
N SER A 90 9.58 13.21 -17.81
CA SER A 90 9.79 13.53 -19.22
C SER A 90 8.61 14.25 -19.84
N ASN A 91 7.42 14.22 -19.20
CA ASN A 91 6.46 15.28 -19.43
C ASN A 91 7.01 16.54 -18.76
N ALA A 92 7.92 17.22 -19.47
CA ALA A 92 8.56 18.46 -19.04
C ALA A 92 7.53 19.46 -18.52
N THR A 93 6.31 19.42 -19.06
CA THR A 93 5.16 20.21 -18.61
C THR A 93 4.72 19.88 -17.19
N LEU A 94 4.62 18.61 -16.79
CA LEU A 94 4.17 18.21 -15.46
C LEU A 94 5.24 18.47 -14.40
N LEU A 95 6.50 18.14 -14.72
CA LEU A 95 7.64 18.45 -13.86
C LEU A 95 7.79 19.96 -13.68
N LYS A 96 7.68 20.74 -14.76
CA LYS A 96 7.69 22.20 -14.70
C LYS A 96 6.52 22.73 -13.87
N LYS A 97 5.30 22.23 -14.08
CA LYS A 97 4.12 22.59 -13.27
C LYS A 97 4.36 22.31 -11.77
N LEU A 98 4.96 21.16 -11.42
CA LEU A 98 5.27 20.80 -10.04
C LEU A 98 6.37 21.68 -9.44
N ASN A 99 7.44 21.97 -10.19
CA ASN A 99 8.48 22.91 -9.78
C ASN A 99 7.91 24.32 -9.53
N ASP A 100 7.15 24.84 -10.49
CA ASP A 100 6.60 26.20 -10.46
C ASP A 100 5.51 26.39 -9.39
N ASN A 101 4.82 25.31 -9.01
CA ASN A 101 3.65 25.38 -8.13
C ASN A 101 3.72 24.38 -6.96
N PHE A 102 4.92 24.09 -6.44
CA PHE A 102 5.09 23.11 -5.36
C PHE A 102 4.23 23.45 -4.13
N GLU A 103 4.14 24.74 -3.77
CA GLU A 103 3.31 25.23 -2.65
C GLU A 103 1.80 25.02 -2.85
N LYS A 104 1.36 24.83 -4.10
CA LYS A 104 -0.03 24.54 -4.44
C LYS A 104 -0.32 23.04 -4.38
N TYR A 105 0.59 22.21 -4.91
CA TYR A 105 0.36 20.78 -5.06
C TYR A 105 0.76 19.95 -3.85
N ALA A 106 1.85 20.31 -3.15
CA ALA A 106 2.32 19.55 -1.99
C ALA A 106 1.27 19.40 -0.87
N PRO A 107 0.47 20.42 -0.50
CA PRO A 107 -0.61 20.25 0.47
C PRO A 107 -1.69 19.26 0.03
N ILE A 108 -1.91 19.12 -1.28
CA ILE A 108 -2.88 18.19 -1.86
C ILE A 108 -2.31 16.76 -1.78
N SER A 109 -1.07 16.58 -2.23
CA SER A 109 -0.39 15.28 -2.28
C SER A 109 -0.10 14.70 -0.89
N PHE A 110 0.24 15.55 0.08
CA PHE A 110 0.67 15.12 1.42
C PHE A 110 -0.33 15.48 2.53
N LEU A 111 -1.57 15.79 2.13
CA LEU A 111 -2.75 15.88 3.00
C LEU A 111 -2.60 16.82 4.21
N TYR A 112 -1.98 17.99 4.01
CA TYR A 112 -1.97 19.07 5.03
C TYR A 112 -2.81 20.28 4.60
N GLU A 113 -3.00 21.22 5.53
CA GLU A 113 -3.83 22.42 5.33
C GLU A 113 -3.45 23.18 4.05
N ARG A 114 -4.44 23.80 3.40
CA ARG A 114 -4.27 24.43 2.08
C ARG A 114 -4.56 25.93 2.15
N GLY A 115 -3.84 26.70 1.33
CA GLY A 115 -4.14 28.12 1.12
C GLY A 115 -3.78 29.03 2.31
N THR A 116 -3.02 28.53 3.29
CA THR A 116 -2.57 29.31 4.44
C THR A 116 -1.09 29.68 4.31
N GLU A 117 -0.65 30.71 5.02
CA GLU A 117 0.77 31.06 4.99
C GLU A 117 1.64 29.99 5.69
N LYS A 118 1.04 29.29 6.66
CA LYS A 118 1.62 28.09 7.26
C LYS A 118 1.78 26.96 6.24
N SER A 119 0.79 26.69 5.39
CA SER A 119 0.93 25.64 4.36
C SER A 119 2.08 25.92 3.40
N LYS A 120 2.26 27.18 2.99
CA LYS A 120 3.39 27.57 2.12
C LYS A 120 4.74 27.37 2.81
N GLN A 121 4.86 27.74 4.09
CA GLN A 121 6.07 27.50 4.89
C GLN A 121 6.40 26.00 4.98
N VAL A 122 5.39 25.16 5.25
CA VAL A 122 5.55 23.70 5.27
C VAL A 122 6.00 23.19 3.90
N SER A 123 5.35 23.62 2.81
CA SER A 123 5.75 23.22 1.45
C SER A 123 7.21 23.56 1.14
N ARG A 124 7.67 24.77 1.51
CA ARG A 124 9.08 25.17 1.32
C ARG A 124 10.04 24.31 2.14
N ALA A 125 9.70 24.04 3.40
CA ALA A 125 10.52 23.21 4.28
C ALA A 125 10.63 21.77 3.77
N VAL A 126 9.51 21.17 3.36
CA VAL A 126 9.46 19.84 2.74
C VAL A 126 10.29 19.82 1.47
N ARG A 127 10.11 20.80 0.58
CA ARG A 127 10.88 20.88 -0.66
C ARG A 127 12.38 20.91 -0.38
N LYS A 128 12.81 21.77 0.55
CA LYS A 128 14.21 21.92 0.92
C LYS A 128 14.79 20.65 1.55
N PHE A 129 14.03 19.96 2.39
CA PHE A 129 14.51 18.75 3.05
C PHE A 129 14.76 17.60 2.06
N TYR A 130 13.83 17.35 1.13
CA TYR A 130 13.92 16.21 0.21
C TYR A 130 14.68 16.50 -1.08
N PHE A 131 14.73 17.76 -1.53
CA PHE A 131 15.26 18.14 -2.83
C PHE A 131 16.34 19.21 -2.79
N GLY A 132 16.60 19.81 -1.61
CA GLY A 132 17.51 20.94 -1.49
C GLY A 132 17.01 22.18 -2.23
N ASP A 133 17.95 22.96 -2.74
CA ASP A 133 17.67 24.20 -3.48
C ASP A 133 17.58 23.96 -5.01
N GLU A 134 17.87 22.73 -5.47
CA GLU A 134 17.86 22.39 -6.88
C GLU A 134 16.44 22.27 -7.45
N PRO A 135 16.24 22.52 -8.76
CA PRO A 135 15.00 22.18 -9.45
C PRO A 135 14.76 20.66 -9.44
N LEU A 136 13.49 20.27 -9.32
CA LEU A 136 13.11 18.87 -9.50
C LEU A 136 13.49 18.42 -10.90
N SER A 137 14.14 17.27 -11.00
CA SER A 137 14.59 16.63 -12.24
C SER A 137 14.57 15.11 -12.08
N ASN A 138 14.90 14.32 -13.10
CA ASN A 138 14.95 12.85 -12.97
C ASN A 138 15.83 12.37 -11.80
N ALA A 139 16.86 13.14 -11.40
CA ALA A 139 17.67 12.85 -10.22
C ALA A 139 16.87 12.93 -8.90
N SER A 140 15.79 13.69 -8.86
CA SER A 140 14.90 13.88 -7.72
C SER A 140 13.92 12.71 -7.50
N LEU A 141 13.82 11.74 -8.42
CA LEU A 141 12.87 10.61 -8.31
C LEU A 141 13.02 9.86 -6.99
N LYS A 142 14.26 9.59 -6.56
CA LYS A 142 14.53 8.90 -5.28
C LYS A 142 14.07 9.74 -4.09
N GLY A 143 14.31 11.05 -4.11
CA GLY A 143 13.84 11.97 -3.08
C GLY A 143 12.31 12.06 -3.04
N LEU A 144 11.66 12.02 -4.20
CA LEU A 144 10.21 12.06 -4.31
C LEU A 144 9.58 10.77 -3.77
N ALA A 145 10.13 9.62 -4.14
CA ALA A 145 9.72 8.32 -3.59
C ALA A 145 9.85 8.31 -2.05
N LYS A 146 10.96 8.84 -1.52
CA LYS A 146 11.16 8.95 -0.07
C LYS A 146 10.15 9.89 0.59
N LEU A 147 9.84 11.04 -0.02
CA LEU A 147 8.82 11.96 0.51
C LEU A 147 7.43 11.31 0.60
N TYR A 148 7.02 10.57 -0.43
CA TYR A 148 5.76 9.82 -0.39
C TYR A 148 5.78 8.72 0.68
N ALA A 149 6.88 7.96 0.78
CA ALA A 149 7.04 6.92 1.80
C ALA A 149 6.98 7.49 3.22
N ASP A 150 7.74 8.56 3.50
CA ASP A 150 7.79 9.19 4.81
C ASP A 150 6.42 9.82 5.19
N THR A 151 5.63 10.29 4.21
CA THR A 151 4.29 10.84 4.48
C THR A 151 3.34 9.75 5.02
N ILE A 152 3.39 8.55 4.47
CA ILE A 152 2.58 7.41 4.94
C ILE A 152 3.17 6.88 6.26
N GLY A 153 4.50 6.67 6.30
CA GLY A 153 5.20 6.15 7.47
C GLY A 153 4.99 7.01 8.71
N PHE A 154 5.15 8.34 8.61
CA PHE A 154 4.95 9.25 9.73
C PHE A 154 3.53 9.19 10.33
N GLN A 155 2.50 9.01 9.49
CA GLN A 155 1.13 8.88 9.97
C GLN A 155 0.94 7.59 10.78
N VAL A 156 1.52 6.49 10.32
CA VAL A 156 1.49 5.20 11.02
C VAL A 156 2.30 5.27 12.31
N ASP A 157 3.52 5.80 12.28
CA ASP A 157 4.40 5.96 13.45
C ASP A 157 3.70 6.77 14.54
N ARG A 158 3.12 7.91 14.17
CA ARG A 158 2.37 8.76 15.09
C ARG A 158 1.14 8.05 15.66
N ALA A 159 0.44 7.27 14.85
CA ALA A 159 -0.72 6.50 15.32
C ALA A 159 -0.28 5.44 16.34
N VAL A 160 0.79 4.70 16.05
CA VAL A 160 1.37 3.69 16.95
C VAL A 160 1.83 4.33 18.26
N GLU A 161 2.54 5.46 18.21
CA GLU A 161 2.97 6.20 19.40
C GLU A 161 1.76 6.59 20.27
N LEU A 162 0.75 7.23 19.68
CA LEU A 162 -0.45 7.64 20.42
C LEU A 162 -1.23 6.44 20.97
N LEU A 163 -1.38 5.36 20.19
CA LEU A 163 -2.04 4.14 20.65
C LEU A 163 -1.26 3.51 21.81
N SER A 164 0.06 3.48 21.74
CA SER A 164 0.91 2.92 22.79
C SER A 164 0.80 3.68 24.12
N GLU A 165 0.59 5.00 24.08
CA GLU A 165 0.40 5.81 25.28
C GLU A 165 -1.01 5.66 25.89
N LYS A 166 -2.04 5.50 25.05
CA LYS A 166 -3.44 5.57 25.49
C LYS A 166 -4.09 4.21 25.68
N CYS A 167 -3.61 3.18 24.99
CA CYS A 167 -4.16 1.83 25.10
C CYS A 167 -3.49 1.07 26.25
N SER A 168 -4.31 0.42 27.08
CA SER A 168 -3.84 -0.50 28.12
C SER A 168 -3.48 -1.89 27.57
N LYS A 169 -3.54 -2.08 26.25
CA LYS A 169 -3.25 -3.33 25.53
C LYS A 169 -1.95 -3.19 24.74
N PRO A 170 -1.21 -4.29 24.51
CA PRO A 170 -0.04 -4.27 23.65
C PRO A 170 -0.37 -3.75 22.25
N VAL A 171 0.50 -2.90 21.71
CA VAL A 171 0.44 -2.40 20.33
C VAL A 171 1.62 -3.00 19.57
N TYR A 172 1.34 -3.69 18.47
CA TYR A 172 2.34 -4.30 17.61
C TYR A 172 2.45 -3.52 16.30
N TYR A 173 3.66 -3.36 15.81
CA TYR A 173 3.99 -2.60 14.62
C TYR A 173 5.14 -3.30 13.89
N TYR A 174 5.10 -3.35 12.56
CA TYR A 174 6.18 -3.93 11.76
C TYR A 174 6.46 -3.06 10.53
N GLU A 175 7.73 -3.11 10.09
CA GLU A 175 8.18 -2.56 8.82
C GLU A 175 8.61 -3.74 7.92
N PHE A 176 7.94 -3.89 6.77
CA PHE A 176 8.29 -4.94 5.83
C PHE A 176 9.44 -4.50 4.92
N THR A 177 10.56 -5.22 4.99
CA THR A 177 11.80 -4.87 4.26
C THR A 177 12.35 -6.03 3.42
N TYR A 178 11.65 -7.16 3.35
CA TYR A 178 12.06 -8.30 2.54
C TYR A 178 11.82 -8.04 1.06
N GLN A 179 12.90 -8.02 0.27
CA GLN A 179 12.84 -7.90 -1.18
C GLN A 179 13.05 -9.28 -1.83
N GLY A 180 11.96 -9.91 -2.25
CA GLY A 180 11.99 -11.14 -3.05
C GLY A 180 12.26 -10.86 -4.54
N ARG A 181 12.10 -11.89 -5.38
CA ARG A 181 12.27 -11.74 -6.84
C ARG A 181 11.06 -11.13 -7.55
N TYR A 182 9.92 -11.09 -6.87
CA TYR A 182 8.65 -10.59 -7.39
C TYR A 182 8.22 -9.35 -6.61
N SER A 183 7.71 -8.37 -7.33
CA SER A 183 7.26 -7.09 -6.79
C SER A 183 6.15 -6.51 -7.67
N HIS A 184 5.38 -5.56 -7.14
CA HIS A 184 4.44 -4.75 -7.91
C HIS A 184 5.16 -3.68 -8.76
N ASN A 185 6.47 -3.48 -8.58
CA ASN A 185 7.23 -2.49 -9.33
C ASN A 185 8.67 -2.96 -9.64
N TYR A 186 9.11 -2.79 -10.90
CA TYR A 186 10.40 -3.28 -11.40
C TYR A 186 11.18 -2.15 -12.06
N LEU A 187 12.50 -2.30 -12.14
CA LEU A 187 13.34 -1.40 -12.93
C LEU A 187 12.93 -1.47 -14.42
N PRO A 188 12.86 -0.31 -15.11
CA PRO A 188 12.35 -0.24 -16.49
C PRO A 188 13.06 -1.21 -17.44
N GLY A 189 12.27 -1.99 -18.18
CA GLY A 189 12.78 -2.97 -19.14
C GLY A 189 13.45 -4.20 -18.52
N THR A 190 13.28 -4.42 -17.20
CA THR A 190 13.86 -5.56 -16.48
C THR A 190 12.82 -6.27 -15.62
N THR A 191 13.21 -7.43 -15.06
CA THR A 191 12.48 -8.13 -14.00
C THR A 191 13.13 -7.93 -12.62
N THR A 192 13.93 -6.87 -12.45
CA THR A 192 14.59 -6.58 -11.17
C THR A 192 13.69 -5.67 -10.34
N PRO A 193 13.25 -6.07 -9.14
CA PRO A 193 12.45 -5.20 -8.28
C PRO A 193 13.15 -3.86 -8.00
N LEU A 194 12.40 -2.76 -8.05
CA LEU A 194 12.91 -1.42 -7.77
C LEU A 194 13.32 -1.24 -6.29
N GLY A 195 12.65 -1.99 -5.42
CA GLY A 195 12.77 -1.96 -3.97
C GLY A 195 11.66 -2.81 -3.37
N VAL A 196 11.42 -2.64 -2.07
CA VAL A 196 10.18 -3.07 -1.44
C VAL A 196 9.15 -1.96 -1.61
N VAL A 197 8.08 -2.23 -2.34
CA VAL A 197 7.04 -1.22 -2.63
C VAL A 197 5.71 -1.58 -1.99
N HIS A 198 4.75 -0.66 -2.10
CA HIS A 198 3.40 -0.85 -1.60
C HIS A 198 2.78 -2.15 -2.14
N HIS A 199 2.17 -2.93 -1.25
CA HIS A 199 1.55 -4.25 -1.47
C HIS A 199 2.50 -5.44 -1.68
N ASP A 200 3.82 -5.26 -1.65
CA ASP A 200 4.74 -6.40 -1.84
C ASP A 200 4.64 -7.45 -0.72
N ASP A 201 4.26 -7.05 0.50
CA ASP A 201 4.00 -7.96 1.62
C ASP A 201 2.80 -8.90 1.35
N LEU A 202 1.79 -8.42 0.62
CA LEU A 202 0.61 -9.21 0.26
C LEU A 202 0.95 -10.41 -0.64
N ILE A 203 2.02 -10.33 -1.42
CA ILE A 203 2.50 -11.44 -2.28
C ILE A 203 2.82 -12.68 -1.43
N TYR A 204 3.25 -12.49 -0.18
CA TYR A 204 3.62 -13.57 0.74
C TYR A 204 2.45 -14.02 1.63
N SER A 205 1.35 -13.27 1.65
CA SER A 205 0.13 -13.62 2.40
C SER A 205 -0.95 -14.26 1.51
N PHE A 206 -1.05 -13.83 0.25
CA PHE A 206 -2.11 -14.22 -0.67
C PHE A 206 -1.54 -14.70 -2.00
N TYR A 207 -2.25 -15.65 -2.63
CA TYR A 207 -1.89 -16.08 -3.97
C TYR A 207 -2.54 -15.19 -5.02
N ILE A 208 -1.80 -14.18 -5.49
CA ILE A 208 -2.23 -13.23 -6.53
C ILE A 208 -1.94 -13.83 -7.92
N SER A 209 -2.69 -14.87 -8.27
CA SER A 209 -2.47 -15.71 -9.46
C SER A 209 -2.36 -14.95 -10.80
N PRO A 210 -3.03 -13.81 -11.04
CA PRO A 210 -2.88 -13.07 -12.29
C PRO A 210 -1.51 -12.40 -12.46
N LEU A 211 -0.77 -12.19 -11.37
CA LEU A 211 0.47 -11.39 -11.37
C LEU A 211 1.70 -12.20 -10.97
N PHE A 212 1.57 -13.15 -10.04
CA PHE A 212 2.70 -13.83 -9.44
C PHE A 212 2.50 -15.36 -9.42
N PRO A 213 3.58 -16.15 -9.54
CA PRO A 213 3.49 -17.59 -9.44
C PRO A 213 3.21 -18.03 -8.00
N PHE A 214 2.76 -19.26 -7.86
CA PHE A 214 2.62 -19.88 -6.55
C PHE A 214 3.99 -20.25 -5.97
N PHE A 215 4.33 -19.69 -4.81
CA PHE A 215 5.58 -20.02 -4.10
C PHE A 215 5.43 -21.34 -3.33
N ASN A 216 6.01 -22.41 -3.87
CA ASN A 216 6.13 -23.70 -3.19
C ASN A 216 7.48 -23.80 -2.44
N GLU A 217 7.70 -24.89 -1.71
CA GLU A 217 8.89 -25.11 -0.87
C GLU A 217 10.24 -25.01 -1.60
N SER A 218 10.28 -25.10 -2.93
CA SER A 218 11.51 -24.92 -3.72
C SER A 218 11.85 -23.45 -4.01
N TYR A 219 10.94 -22.52 -3.72
CA TYR A 219 11.15 -21.09 -3.93
C TYR A 219 11.86 -20.47 -2.72
N PRO A 220 12.83 -19.55 -2.94
CA PRO A 220 13.44 -18.79 -1.85
C PRO A 220 12.42 -17.93 -1.08
N GLU A 221 11.30 -17.58 -1.71
CA GLU A 221 10.20 -16.84 -1.09
C GLU A 221 9.41 -17.67 -0.07
N ALA A 222 9.55 -19.01 -0.05
CA ALA A 222 8.78 -19.90 0.83
C ALA A 222 9.00 -19.61 2.31
N GLU A 223 10.24 -19.27 2.71
CA GLU A 223 10.56 -18.90 4.09
C GLU A 223 9.81 -17.64 4.53
N MET A 224 9.63 -16.68 3.62
CA MET A 224 8.90 -15.44 3.93
C MET A 224 7.39 -15.64 3.93
N VAL A 225 6.87 -16.51 3.07
CA VAL A 225 5.47 -16.96 3.16
C VAL A 225 5.20 -17.57 4.54
N GLU A 226 6.06 -18.49 4.99
CA GLU A 226 5.91 -19.13 6.31
C GLU A 226 6.04 -18.11 7.44
N THR A 227 7.01 -17.20 7.35
CA THR A 227 7.25 -16.16 8.37
C THR A 227 6.04 -15.24 8.50
N LEU A 228 5.56 -14.66 7.40
CA LEU A 228 4.48 -13.68 7.44
C LEU A 228 3.14 -14.31 7.84
N THR A 229 2.83 -15.49 7.31
CA THR A 229 1.62 -16.24 7.72
C THR A 229 1.70 -16.71 9.18
N SER A 230 2.89 -17.05 9.68
CA SER A 230 3.11 -17.36 11.09
C SER A 230 2.90 -16.15 12.00
N ILE A 231 3.36 -14.96 11.61
CA ILE A 231 3.13 -13.73 12.38
C ILE A 231 1.62 -13.48 12.53
N TRP A 232 0.88 -13.49 11.43
CA TRP A 232 -0.57 -13.24 11.45
C TRP A 232 -1.36 -14.33 12.18
N THR A 233 -1.04 -15.61 11.97
CA THR A 233 -1.71 -16.72 12.66
C THR A 233 -1.45 -16.71 14.16
N ASN A 234 -0.21 -16.41 14.60
CA ASN A 234 0.12 -16.31 16.01
C ASN A 234 -0.56 -15.11 16.65
N PHE A 235 -0.53 -13.95 16.01
CA PHE A 235 -1.23 -12.76 16.50
C PHE A 235 -2.74 -13.01 16.65
N ALA A 236 -3.39 -13.66 15.68
CA ALA A 236 -4.80 -14.03 15.78
C ALA A 236 -5.08 -15.02 16.94
N ARG A 237 -4.14 -15.92 17.24
CA ARG A 237 -4.30 -16.95 18.27
C ARG A 237 -4.06 -16.42 19.69
N THR A 238 -3.05 -15.58 19.88
CA THR A 238 -2.57 -15.22 21.23
C THR A 238 -2.59 -13.72 21.51
N GLY A 239 -2.82 -12.88 20.51
CA GLY A 239 -2.47 -11.46 20.58
C GLY A 239 -0.99 -11.28 20.86
#